data_AF-A0A3C2EEL4-F1
#
_entry.id   AF-A0A3C2EEL4-F1
#
_cell.length_a   1.000
_cell.length_b   1.000
_cell.length_c   1.000
_cell.angle_alpha   90.00
_cell.angle_beta   90.00
_cell.angle_gamma   90.00
#
_symmetry.space_group_name_H-M   'P 1'
#
loop_
_entity.id
_entity.type
_entity.pdbx_description
1 polymer ?
#
loop_
_entity_poly.entity_id
_entity_poly.type
_entity_poly.pdbx_seq_one_letter_code
_entity_poly.pdbx_strand_id
1 'polypeptide(L)'
;TCSSSSLSLIHLVFVKIHPFQDGNGRTARLLEKWFLMQKIGRKAVAIQLEKNYYKNIIDYYQNIRKLGLEYHHLDYGKSLDFLLMTVKGIETEE
;
A
#
# COMPACT_ATOMS: atom_id res chain seq x y z
N THR A 1 4.65 17.85 -6.42
CA THR A 1 4.29 17.39 -5.06
C THR A 1 3.49 16.10 -5.18
N CYS A 2 4.14 14.95 -4.98
CA CYS A 2 3.43 13.66 -4.99
C CYS A 2 2.93 13.42 -3.57
N SER A 3 1.64 13.59 -3.32
CA SER A 3 1.05 13.31 -2.00
C SER A 3 1.27 11.84 -1.65
N SER A 4 1.60 11.56 -0.39
CA SER A 4 1.88 10.21 0.13
C SER A 4 0.76 9.19 -0.16
N SER A 5 -0.46 9.69 -0.37
CA SER A 5 -1.64 8.94 -0.82
C SER A 5 -1.49 8.28 -2.20
N SER A 6 -0.61 8.79 -3.07
CA SER A 6 -0.36 8.17 -4.39
C SER A 6 0.46 6.88 -4.28
N LEU A 7 1.30 6.74 -3.24
CA LEU A 7 2.14 5.55 -3.00
C LEU A 7 1.29 4.35 -2.57
N SER A 8 0.34 4.59 -1.67
CA SER A 8 -0.54 3.53 -1.18
C SER A 8 -1.62 3.13 -2.18
N LEU A 9 -2.03 4.05 -3.06
CA LEU A 9 -3.03 3.76 -4.09
C LEU A 9 -2.53 2.74 -5.12
N ILE A 10 -1.27 2.83 -5.57
CA ILE A 10 -0.70 1.86 -6.52
C ILE A 10 -0.65 0.45 -5.94
N HIS A 11 -0.32 0.32 -4.64
CA HIS A 11 -0.39 -0.95 -3.92
C HIS A 11 -1.83 -1.49 -3.91
N LEU A 12 -2.78 -0.66 -3.48
CA LEU A 12 -4.17 -1.06 -3.29
C LEU A 12 -4.82 -1.51 -4.60
N VAL A 13 -4.61 -0.75 -5.68
CA VAL A 13 -5.13 -1.08 -7.02
C VAL A 13 -4.51 -2.39 -7.52
N PHE A 14 -3.21 -2.57 -7.37
CA PHE A 14 -2.53 -3.80 -7.81
C PHE A 14 -3.08 -5.04 -7.10
N VAL A 15 -3.26 -4.98 -5.77
CA VAL A 15 -3.82 -6.09 -5.00
C VAL A 15 -5.28 -6.39 -5.39
N LYS A 16 -6.05 -5.37 -5.76
CA LYS A 16 -7.45 -5.55 -6.21
C LYS A 16 -7.59 -6.11 -7.61
N ILE A 17 -6.69 -5.76 -8.53
CA ILE A 17 -6.63 -6.38 -9.86
C ILE A 17 -6.21 -7.85 -9.72
N HIS A 18 -5.27 -8.15 -8.81
CA HIS A 18 -4.78 -9.49 -8.52
C HIS A 18 -4.36 -10.29 -9.78
N PRO A 19 -3.46 -9.74 -10.63
CA PRO A 19 -3.19 -10.26 -11.97
C PRO A 19 -2.43 -11.60 -12.01
N PHE A 20 -1.77 -11.99 -10.92
CA PHE A 20 -0.97 -13.21 -10.86
C PHE A 20 -1.70 -14.32 -10.09
N GLN A 21 -1.33 -15.56 -10.39
CA GLN A 21 -1.85 -16.73 -9.69
C GLN A 21 -1.42 -16.78 -8.21
N ASP A 22 -0.19 -16.34 -7.92
CA ASP A 22 0.34 -16.15 -6.57
C ASP A 22 1.30 -14.94 -6.58
N GLY A 23 1.60 -14.39 -5.41
CA GLY A 23 2.62 -13.36 -5.23
C GLY A 23 2.10 -11.94 -5.25
N ASN A 24 0.81 -11.70 -5.49
CA ASN A 24 0.26 -10.35 -5.66
C ASN A 24 0.58 -9.41 -4.49
N GLY A 25 0.43 -9.86 -3.25
CA GLY A 25 0.78 -9.05 -2.08
C GLY A 25 2.28 -8.75 -1.96
N ARG A 26 3.15 -9.70 -2.34
CA ARG A 26 4.61 -9.50 -2.37
C ARG A 26 4.98 -8.48 -3.44
N THR A 27 4.42 -8.62 -4.64
CA THR A 27 4.67 -7.69 -5.74
C THR A 27 4.11 -6.30 -5.46
N ALA A 28 2.95 -6.17 -4.81
CA ALA A 28 2.38 -4.88 -4.45
C ALA A 28 3.29 -4.07 -3.52
N ARG A 29 3.85 -4.72 -2.49
CA ARG A 29 4.82 -4.10 -1.57
C ARG A 29 6.10 -3.68 -2.28
N LEU A 30 6.64 -4.54 -3.16
CA LEU A 30 7.82 -4.21 -3.96
C LEU A 30 7.55 -3.02 -4.91
N LEU A 31 6.37 -2.99 -5.54
CA LEU A 31 5.96 -1.91 -6.43
C LEU A 31 5.81 -0.58 -5.69
N GLU A 32 5.20 -0.59 -4.51
CA GLU A 32 5.10 0.58 -3.64
C GLU A 32 6.49 1.09 -3.21
N LYS A 33 7.37 0.18 -2.76
CA LYS A 33 8.74 0.52 -2.37
C LYS A 33 9.54 1.08 -3.54
N TRP A 34 9.43 0.49 -4.72
CA TRP A 34 10.06 0.99 -5.93
C TRP A 34 9.54 2.39 -6.27
N PHE A 35 8.22 2.62 -6.22
CA PHE A 35 7.64 3.93 -6.49
C PHE A 35 8.12 4.99 -5.48
N LEU A 36 8.24 4.62 -4.19
CA LEU A 36 8.83 5.48 -3.16
C LEU A 36 10.28 5.85 -3.49
N MET A 37 11.10 4.87 -3.91
CA MET A 37 12.48 5.11 -4.34
C MET A 37 12.56 6.06 -5.55
N GLN A 38 11.62 6.00 -6.49
CA GLN A 38 11.57 6.95 -7.60
C GLN A 38 11.26 8.38 -7.15
N LYS A 39 10.61 8.57 -5.99
CA LYS A 39 10.24 9.90 -5.48
C LYS A 39 11.29 10.53 -4.57
N ILE A 40 11.86 9.77 -3.64
CA ILE A 40 12.78 10.32 -2.62
C ILE A 40 14.19 9.69 -2.67
N GLY A 41 14.48 8.88 -3.68
CA GLY A 41 15.80 8.32 -3.94
C GLY A 41 16.29 7.39 -2.83
N ARG A 42 17.58 7.48 -2.50
CA ARG A 42 18.22 6.60 -1.50
C ARG A 42 17.62 6.72 -0.10
N LYS A 43 16.99 7.84 0.26
CA LYS A 43 16.31 8.00 1.56
C LYS A 43 15.19 6.97 1.74
N ALA A 44 14.55 6.55 0.64
CA ALA A 44 13.51 5.53 0.68
C ALA A 44 14.02 4.18 1.20
N VAL A 45 15.32 3.87 1.09
CA VAL A 45 15.87 2.58 1.53
C VAL A 45 15.70 2.40 3.03
N ALA A 46 15.88 3.47 3.81
CA ALA A 46 15.71 3.46 5.26
C ALA A 46 14.28 3.13 5.70
N ILE A 47 13.28 3.53 4.90
CA ILE A 47 11.85 3.41 5.23
C ILE A 47 11.36 1.95 5.16
N GLN A 48 11.04 1.32 6.29
CA GLN A 48 10.63 -0.08 6.42
C GLN A 48 9.11 -0.28 6.24
N LEU A 49 8.56 0.13 5.08
CA LEU A 49 7.13 -0.04 4.75
C LEU A 49 6.60 -1.47 4.95
N GLU A 50 7.39 -2.48 4.56
CA GLU A 50 7.01 -3.90 4.70
C GLU A 50 6.81 -4.29 6.17
N LYS A 51 7.67 -3.78 7.06
CA LYS A 51 7.58 -4.01 8.50
C LYS A 51 6.35 -3.33 9.10
N ASN A 52 5.98 -2.15 8.60
CA ASN A 52 4.74 -1.48 9.00
C ASN A 52 3.51 -2.33 8.67
N TYR A 53 3.42 -2.87 7.45
CA TYR A 53 2.32 -3.79 7.10
C TYR A 53 2.35 -5.09 7.88
N TYR A 54 3.54 -5.63 8.16
CA TYR A 54 3.68 -6.84 8.95
C TYR A 54 3.19 -6.64 10.39
N LYS A 55 3.56 -5.52 11.03
CA LYS A 55 3.10 -5.18 12.38
C LYS A 55 1.58 -4.95 12.44
N ASN A 56 1.01 -4.38 11.39
CA ASN A 56 -0.41 -4.04 11.30
C ASN A 56 -1.18 -4.97 10.35
N ILE A 57 -0.82 -6.27 10.33
CA ILE A 57 -1.31 -7.21 9.31
C ILE A 57 -2.84 -7.41 9.34
N ILE A 58 -3.44 -7.32 10.53
CA ILE A 58 -4.89 -7.42 10.72
C ILE A 58 -5.57 -6.23 10.01
N ASP A 59 -5.15 -5.01 10.35
CA ASP A 59 -5.68 -3.78 9.75
C ASP A 59 -5.44 -3.73 8.25
N TYR A 60 -4.28 -4.21 7.78
CA TYR A 60 -3.95 -4.29 6.36
C TYR A 60 -5.01 -5.06 5.58
N TYR A 61 -5.34 -6.28 6.01
CA TYR A 61 -6.35 -7.10 5.32
C TYR A 61 -7.76 -6.54 5.52
N GLN A 62 -8.08 -6.02 6.71
CA GLN A 62 -9.39 -5.42 6.97
C GLN A 62 -9.63 -4.20 6.06
N ASN A 63 -8.64 -3.31 5.94
CA ASN A 63 -8.73 -2.11 5.13
C ASN A 63 -8.84 -2.43 3.64
N ILE A 64 -8.14 -3.44 3.14
CA ILE A 64 -8.33 -3.93 1.76
C ILE A 64 -9.75 -4.47 1.56
N ARG A 65 -10.30 -5.21 2.53
CA ARG A 65 -11.65 -5.79 2.44
C ARG A 65 -12.76 -4.74 2.47
N LYS A 66 -12.57 -3.60 3.17
CA LYS A 66 -13.55 -2.51 3.24
C LYS A 66 -13.98 -1.98 1.86
N LEU A 67 -13.09 -2.04 0.86
CA LEU A 67 -13.41 -1.63 -0.50
C LEU A 67 -14.44 -2.54 -1.18
N GLY A 68 -14.65 -3.77 -0.70
CA GLY A 68 -15.46 -4.78 -1.36
C GLY A 68 -14.63 -5.95 -1.90
N LEU A 69 -15.30 -7.05 -2.22
CA LEU A 69 -14.66 -8.29 -2.68
C LEU A 69 -14.56 -8.35 -4.21
N GLU A 70 -15.61 -7.92 -4.90
CA GLU A 70 -15.69 -8.01 -6.36
C GLU A 70 -15.15 -6.75 -7.01
N TYR A 71 -14.29 -6.93 -8.02
CA TYR A 71 -13.60 -5.83 -8.69
C TYR A 71 -14.55 -4.76 -9.26
N HIS A 72 -15.67 -5.18 -9.86
CA HIS A 72 -16.65 -4.26 -10.44
C HIS A 72 -17.44 -3.45 -9.40
N HIS A 73 -17.45 -3.88 -8.14
CA HIS A 73 -18.20 -3.28 -7.05
C HIS A 73 -17.29 -2.61 -6.01
N LEU A 74 -16.03 -2.34 -6.37
CA LEU A 74 -15.10 -1.71 -5.44
C LEU A 74 -15.48 -0.25 -5.16
N ASP A 75 -15.55 0.08 -3.88
CA ASP A 75 -15.76 1.43 -3.37
C ASP A 75 -14.43 2.03 -2.90
N TYR A 76 -13.78 2.77 -3.80
CA TYR A 76 -12.53 3.49 -3.49
C TYR A 76 -12.73 4.65 -2.50
N GLY A 77 -13.96 5.09 -2.22
CA GLY A 77 -14.25 6.04 -1.15
C GLY A 77 -13.85 5.51 0.23
N LYS A 78 -13.79 4.18 0.39
CA LYS A 78 -13.35 3.49 1.61
C LYS A 78 -11.85 3.18 1.65
N SER A 79 -11.08 3.68 0.68
CA SER A 79 -9.63 3.42 0.61
C SER A 79 -8.82 4.17 1.66
N LEU A 80 -9.36 5.25 2.24
CA LEU A 80 -8.62 6.17 3.10
C LEU A 80 -7.86 5.46 4.24
N ASP A 81 -8.51 4.51 4.92
CA ASP A 81 -7.88 3.77 6.01
C ASP A 81 -6.63 3.01 5.56
N PHE A 82 -6.68 2.39 4.38
CA PHE A 82 -5.52 1.73 3.78
C PHE A 82 -4.45 2.76 3.41
N LEU A 83 -4.85 3.87 2.77
CA LEU A 83 -3.92 4.88 2.30
C LEU A 83 -3.11 5.51 3.45
N LEU A 84 -3.74 5.68 4.61
CA LEU A 84 -3.13 6.22 5.83
C LEU A 84 -2.13 5.25 6.47
N MET A 85 -2.23 3.93 6.23
CA MET A 85 -1.26 2.98 6.78
C MET A 85 0.16 3.27 6.28
N THR A 86 0.32 3.60 5.00
CA THR A 86 1.62 3.97 4.42
C THR A 86 2.14 5.27 5.01
N VAL A 87 1.28 6.28 5.19
CA VAL A 87 1.68 7.58 5.75
C VAL A 87 2.20 7.41 7.17
N LYS A 88 1.46 6.70 8.03
CA LYS A 88 1.87 6.40 9.40
C LYS A 88 3.19 5.61 9.45
N GLY A 89 3.38 4.70 8.50
CA GLY A 89 4.62 3.93 8.36
C GLY A 89 5.83 4.80 8.01
N ILE A 90 5.64 5.90 7.27
CA ILE A 90 6.71 6.85 6.95
C ILE A 90 7.02 7.75 8.14
N GLU A 91 5.99 8.28 8.82
CA GLU A 91 6.14 9.17 9.99
C GLU A 91 6.80 8.49 11.19
N THR A 92 6.61 7.18 11.36
CA THR A 92 7.20 6.42 12.48
C THR A 92 8.72 6.22 12.33
N GLU A 93 9.30 6.59 11.18
CA GLU A 93 10.72 6.38 10.85
C GLU A 93 11.52 7.68 10.65
N GLU A 94 10.89 8.84 10.89
CA GLU A 94 11.57 10.12 11.13
C GLU A 94 11.86 10.32 12.63
#